data_AF-B3S9W5-F1
#
_entry.id   AF-B3S9W5-F1
#
_cell.length_a   1.000
_cell.length_b   1.000
_cell.length_c   1.000
_cell.angle_alpha   90.00
_cell.angle_beta   90.00
_cell.angle_gamma   90.00
#
_symmetry.space_group_name_H-M   'P 1'
#
loop_
_entity.id
_entity.type
_entity.pdbx_description
1 polymer ?
#
loop_
_entity_poly.entity_id
_entity_poly.type
_entity_poly.pdbx_seq_one_letter_code
_entity_poly.pdbx_strand_id
1 'polypeptide(L)'
;MSAEQVFKDTSAIYARLFDHRAAIHGEVNHLIKELEIKRNDRELMLLNKCHEKTRHVQIQLHPECVQYLQHQIESAAEKINDLTQNLSEMIKKDSSEEVTETRPRSESVADEFAAEWDEFMREMNEKCQKVDNEYNEKMKHLSDDFSELKT
;
A
#
# COMPACT_ATOMS: atom_id res chain seq x y z
N MET A 1 83.92 -37.31 58.80
CA MET A 1 83.00 -37.94 57.83
C MET A 1 81.55 -37.44 57.97
N SER A 2 81.05 -37.07 59.16
CA SER A 2 79.64 -36.66 59.36
C SER A 2 79.28 -35.25 58.85
N ALA A 3 80.09 -34.22 59.14
CA ALA A 3 79.74 -32.83 58.80
C ALA A 3 79.71 -32.53 57.29
N GLU A 4 80.61 -33.15 56.51
CA GLU A 4 80.64 -32.95 55.06
C GLU A 4 79.42 -33.58 54.37
N GLN A 5 78.93 -34.71 54.89
CA GLN A 5 77.72 -35.36 54.39
C GLN A 5 76.49 -34.49 54.68
N VAL A 6 76.38 -33.97 55.89
CA VAL A 6 75.29 -33.04 56.27
C VAL A 6 75.29 -31.79 55.38
N PHE A 7 76.45 -31.22 55.06
CA PHE A 7 76.54 -30.07 54.16
C PHE A 7 76.09 -30.39 52.73
N LYS A 8 76.50 -31.55 52.18
CA LYS A 8 76.07 -32.01 50.85
C LYS A 8 74.55 -32.24 50.81
N ASP A 9 74.01 -32.90 51.82
CA ASP A 9 72.57 -33.21 51.89
C ASP A 9 71.74 -31.93 52.03
N THR A 10 72.17 -30.99 52.88
CA THR A 10 71.49 -29.69 53.06
C THR A 10 71.52 -28.85 51.78
N SER A 11 72.67 -28.83 51.09
CA SER A 11 72.81 -28.11 49.81
C SER A 11 71.95 -28.72 48.71
N ALA A 12 71.83 -30.05 48.68
CA ALA A 12 70.99 -30.76 47.72
C ALA A 12 69.49 -30.52 47.97
N ILE A 13 69.06 -30.48 49.23
CA ILE A 13 67.68 -30.12 49.60
C ILE A 13 67.39 -28.67 49.19
N TYR A 14 68.31 -27.74 49.50
CA TYR A 14 68.18 -26.34 49.13
C TYR A 14 68.06 -26.17 47.61
N ALA A 15 68.89 -26.87 46.82
CA ALA A 15 68.83 -26.83 45.36
C ALA A 15 67.49 -27.34 44.80
N ARG A 16 66.91 -28.38 45.41
CA ARG A 16 65.60 -28.94 44.99
C ARG A 16 64.41 -28.06 45.37
N LEU A 17 64.46 -27.37 46.51
CA LEU A 17 63.39 -26.48 46.97
C LEU A 17 63.12 -25.33 45.98
N PHE A 18 64.16 -24.87 45.29
CA PHE A 18 64.07 -23.81 44.28
C PHE A 18 64.11 -24.32 42.84
N ASP A 19 64.07 -25.64 42.62
CA ASP A 19 63.94 -26.21 41.29
C ASP A 19 62.47 -26.22 40.85
N HIS A 20 62.00 -25.06 40.42
CA HIS A 20 60.63 -24.86 39.94
C HIS A 20 60.38 -25.48 38.55
N ARG A 21 61.38 -26.11 37.91
CA ARG A 21 61.23 -26.65 36.56
C ARG A 21 60.07 -27.64 36.46
N ALA A 22 59.92 -28.53 37.44
CA ALA A 22 58.84 -29.52 37.44
C ALA A 22 57.45 -28.85 37.56
N ALA A 23 57.32 -27.85 38.44
CA ALA A 23 56.06 -27.12 38.61
C ALA A 23 55.71 -26.32 37.35
N ILE A 24 56.66 -25.55 36.82
CA ILE A 24 56.48 -24.76 35.59
C ILE A 24 56.17 -25.68 34.40
N HIS A 25 56.88 -26.80 34.27
CA HIS A 25 56.63 -27.76 33.19
C HIS A 25 55.23 -28.39 33.30
N GLY A 26 54.77 -28.68 34.52
CA GLY A 26 53.40 -29.14 34.78
C GLY A 26 52.36 -28.12 34.31
N GLU A 27 52.52 -26.84 34.69
CA GLU A 27 51.62 -25.76 34.29
C GLU A 27 51.64 -25.51 32.78
N VAL A 28 52.81 -25.51 32.16
CA VAL A 28 52.94 -25.35 30.69
C VAL A 28 52.23 -26.49 29.96
N ASN A 29 52.43 -27.74 30.39
CA ASN A 29 51.76 -28.90 29.79
C ASN A 29 50.25 -28.86 30.01
N HIS A 30 49.79 -28.37 31.17
CA HIS A 30 48.38 -28.18 31.42
C HIS A 30 47.77 -27.14 30.48
N LEU A 31 48.42 -25.99 30.32
CA LEU A 31 47.99 -24.91 29.44
C LEU A 31 47.90 -25.38 27.97
N ILE A 32 48.92 -26.09 27.49
CA ILE A 32 48.93 -26.70 26.15
C ILE A 32 47.75 -27.67 26.00
N LYS A 33 47.51 -28.54 26.98
CA LYS A 33 46.41 -29.51 26.93
C LYS A 33 45.04 -28.83 26.89
N GLU A 34 44.82 -27.77 27.67
CA GLU A 34 43.54 -27.07 27.66
C GLU A 34 43.32 -26.26 26.37
N LEU A 35 44.36 -25.60 25.84
CA LEU A 35 44.24 -24.71 24.68
C LEU A 35 44.33 -25.46 23.35
N GLU A 36 45.37 -26.26 23.14
CA GLU A 36 45.61 -26.91 21.85
C GLU A 36 44.79 -28.20 21.71
N ILE A 37 44.68 -29.00 22.77
CA ILE A 37 44.03 -30.31 22.67
C ILE A 37 42.52 -30.22 22.92
N LYS A 38 42.10 -29.59 24.02
CA LYS A 38 40.67 -29.53 24.37
C LYS A 38 39.91 -28.46 23.59
N ARG A 39 40.44 -27.24 23.54
CA ARG A 39 39.80 -26.14 22.79
C ARG A 39 40.02 -26.28 21.29
N ASN A 40 41.21 -26.70 20.86
CA ASN A 40 41.53 -27.11 19.49
C ASN A 40 40.94 -26.18 18.42
N ASP A 41 41.15 -24.87 18.58
CA ASP A 41 40.66 -23.81 17.69
C ASP A 41 39.17 -23.85 17.37
N ARG A 42 38.36 -24.53 18.20
CA ARG A 42 36.91 -24.67 17.99
C ARG A 42 36.23 -23.32 17.92
N GLU A 43 36.63 -22.38 18.78
CA GLU A 43 36.09 -21.02 18.81
C GLU A 43 36.40 -20.27 17.49
N LEU A 44 37.62 -20.42 16.97
CA LEU A 44 38.04 -19.84 15.70
C LEU A 44 37.27 -20.45 14.52
N MET A 45 37.09 -21.78 14.50
CA MET A 45 36.32 -22.48 13.47
C MET A 45 34.85 -22.03 13.49
N LEU A 46 34.25 -21.90 14.68
CA LEU A 46 32.89 -21.41 14.83
C LEU A 46 32.74 -19.96 14.37
N LEU A 47 33.71 -19.11 14.70
CA LEU A 47 33.74 -17.72 14.26
C LEU A 47 33.86 -17.62 12.74
N ASN A 48 34.74 -18.40 12.12
CA ASN A 48 34.89 -18.47 10.67
C ASN A 48 33.60 -18.95 10.00
N LYS A 49 32.95 -19.98 10.53
CA LYS A 49 31.66 -20.46 10.02
C LYS A 49 30.56 -19.39 10.13
N CYS A 50 30.53 -18.63 11.22
CA CYS A 50 29.60 -17.51 11.37
C CYS A 50 29.90 -16.41 10.35
N HIS A 51 31.18 -16.05 10.22
CA HIS A 51 31.65 -15.04 9.28
C HIS A 51 31.33 -15.41 7.82
N GLU A 52 31.55 -16.65 7.40
CA GLU A 52 31.19 -17.13 6.06
C GLU A 52 29.70 -17.02 5.78
N LYS A 53 28.85 -17.40 6.74
CA LYS A 53 27.39 -17.27 6.61
C LYS A 53 26.97 -15.82 6.47
N THR A 54 27.48 -14.95 7.33
CA THR A 54 27.21 -13.51 7.28
C THR A 54 27.66 -12.92 5.94
N ARG A 55 28.85 -13.31 5.47
CA ARG A 55 29.40 -12.86 4.19
C ARG A 55 28.56 -13.35 3.01
N HIS A 56 28.10 -14.60 3.03
CA HIS A 56 27.21 -15.13 1.99
C HIS A 56 25.90 -14.33 1.91
N VAL A 57 25.28 -14.06 3.06
CA VAL A 57 24.06 -13.23 3.12
C VAL A 57 24.32 -11.82 2.60
N GLN A 58 25.41 -11.20 3.04
CA GLN A 58 25.73 -9.82 2.69
C GLN A 58 26.11 -9.63 1.22
N ILE A 59 26.90 -10.54 0.65
CA ILE A 59 27.47 -10.38 -0.69
C ILE A 59 26.55 -10.94 -1.78
N GLN A 60 25.86 -12.05 -1.52
CA GLN A 60 25.06 -12.73 -2.55
C GLN A 60 23.57 -12.45 -2.37
N LEU A 61 23.01 -12.88 -1.24
CA LEU A 61 21.56 -12.83 -1.04
C LEU A 61 21.02 -11.39 -0.97
N HIS A 62 21.70 -10.50 -0.25
CA HIS A 62 21.20 -9.14 -0.09
C HIS A 62 21.11 -8.36 -1.42
N PRO A 63 22.16 -8.30 -2.26
CA PRO A 63 22.06 -7.64 -3.57
C PRO A 63 21.01 -8.28 -4.49
N GLU A 64 20.92 -9.62 -4.52
CA GLU A 64 19.92 -10.34 -5.33
C GLU A 64 18.49 -9.99 -4.88
N CYS A 65 18.23 -9.98 -3.57
CA CYS A 65 16.93 -9.60 -3.03
C CYS A 65 16.59 -8.15 -3.36
N VAL A 66 17.54 -7.22 -3.23
CA VAL A 66 17.31 -5.80 -3.54
C VAL A 66 17.00 -5.61 -5.02
N GLN A 67 17.79 -6.23 -5.92
CA GLN A 67 17.55 -6.15 -7.36
C GLN A 67 16.20 -6.75 -7.76
N TYR A 68 15.87 -7.92 -7.20
CA TYR A 68 14.59 -8.57 -7.47
C TYR A 68 13.41 -7.70 -6.99
N LEU A 69 13.46 -7.20 -5.75
CA LEU A 69 12.41 -6.35 -5.19
C LEU A 69 12.26 -5.06 -5.98
N GLN A 70 13.37 -4.43 -6.37
CA GLN A 70 13.35 -3.22 -7.17
C GLN A 70 12.63 -3.46 -8.51
N HIS A 71 13.01 -4.51 -9.23
CA HIS A 71 12.35 -4.87 -10.49
C HIS A 71 10.85 -5.19 -10.31
N GLN A 72 10.47 -5.90 -9.24
CA GLN A 72 9.06 -6.21 -8.99
C GLN A 72 8.24 -4.96 -8.65
N ILE A 73 8.81 -4.04 -7.86
CA ILE A 73 8.16 -2.77 -7.52
C ILE A 73 8.00 -1.90 -8.75
N GLU A 74 9.05 -1.78 -9.58
CA GLU A 74 9.02 -1.02 -10.84
C GLU A 74 7.95 -1.59 -11.78
N SER A 75 7.93 -2.91 -12.00
CA SER A 75 6.92 -3.56 -12.84
C SER A 75 5.48 -3.41 -12.29
N ALA A 76 5.31 -3.46 -10.98
CA ALA A 76 4.00 -3.23 -10.36
C ALA A 76 3.55 -1.77 -10.53
N ALA A 77 4.46 -0.81 -10.37
CA ALA A 77 4.19 0.61 -10.55
C ALA A 77 3.81 0.93 -12.00
N GLU A 78 4.52 0.36 -12.98
CA GLU A 78 4.18 0.47 -14.41
C GLU A 78 2.76 -0.04 -14.68
N LYS A 79 2.43 -1.25 -14.24
CA LYS A 79 1.07 -1.81 -14.42
C LYS A 79 -0.01 -0.95 -13.78
N ILE A 80 0.24 -0.42 -12.58
CA ILE A 80 -0.72 0.47 -11.90
C ILE A 80 -0.88 1.77 -12.69
N ASN A 81 0.20 2.36 -13.19
CA ASN A 81 0.14 3.56 -14.02
C ASN A 81 -0.62 3.31 -15.32
N ASP A 82 -0.36 2.20 -16.02
CA ASP A 82 -1.06 1.81 -17.24
C ASP A 82 -2.56 1.64 -16.98
N LEU A 83 -2.94 0.92 -15.92
CA LEU A 83 -4.34 0.75 -15.53
C LEU A 83 -5.00 2.09 -15.17
N THR A 84 -4.29 2.95 -14.45
CA THR A 84 -4.79 4.27 -14.05
C THR A 84 -5.02 5.16 -15.28
N GLN A 85 -4.09 5.13 -16.23
CA GLN A 85 -4.22 5.87 -17.48
C GLN A 85 -5.41 5.34 -18.29
N ASN A 86 -5.51 4.03 -18.49
CA ASN A 86 -6.62 3.41 -19.21
C ASN A 86 -7.99 3.72 -18.58
N LEU A 87 -8.08 3.66 -17.24
CA LEU A 87 -9.29 4.05 -16.52
C LEU A 87 -9.61 5.53 -16.71
N SER A 88 -8.60 6.40 -16.66
CA SER A 88 -8.80 7.83 -16.88
C SER A 88 -9.29 8.15 -18.29
N GLU A 89 -8.82 7.41 -19.30
CA GLU A 89 -9.26 7.52 -20.69
C GLU A 89 -10.68 7.00 -20.86
N MET A 90 -11.02 5.89 -20.22
CA MET A 90 -12.37 5.32 -20.21
C MET A 90 -13.39 6.28 -19.57
N ILE A 91 -13.06 6.87 -18.41
CA ILE A 91 -13.94 7.86 -17.76
C ILE A 91 -14.14 9.10 -18.64
N LYS A 92 -13.09 9.59 -19.29
CA LYS A 92 -13.21 10.71 -20.25
C LYS A 92 -14.09 10.35 -21.44
N LYS A 93 -13.96 9.13 -21.94
CA LYS A 93 -14.77 8.63 -23.04
C LYS A 93 -16.25 8.52 -22.63
N ASP A 94 -16.54 7.87 -21.51
CA ASP A 94 -17.91 7.70 -20.99
C ASP A 94 -18.57 9.06 -20.74
N SER A 95 -17.87 10.00 -20.10
CA SER A 95 -18.40 11.36 -19.89
C SER A 95 -18.60 12.14 -21.18
N SER A 96 -17.78 11.91 -22.21
CA SER A 96 -18.00 12.52 -23.53
C SER A 96 -19.16 11.90 -24.29
N GLU A 97 -19.32 10.57 -24.23
CA GLU A 97 -20.39 9.83 -24.90
C GLU A 97 -21.74 10.14 -24.26
N GLU A 98 -21.81 10.18 -22.93
CA GLU A 98 -23.01 10.59 -22.17
C GLU A 98 -23.44 12.01 -22.56
N VAL A 99 -22.50 12.95 -22.70
CA VAL A 99 -22.78 14.33 -23.15
C VAL A 99 -23.19 14.40 -24.62
N THR A 100 -22.67 13.54 -25.50
CA THR A 100 -23.03 13.56 -26.93
C THR A 100 -24.33 12.83 -27.27
N GLU A 101 -24.70 11.77 -26.55
CA GLU A 101 -25.95 11.03 -26.80
C GLU A 101 -27.16 11.70 -26.12
N THR A 102 -26.99 12.26 -24.92
CA THR A 102 -28.12 12.88 -24.20
C THR A 102 -28.47 14.27 -24.72
N ARG A 103 -27.48 15.03 -25.21
CA ARG A 103 -27.69 16.45 -25.57
C ARG A 103 -28.59 16.68 -26.80
N PRO A 104 -28.38 16.04 -27.97
CA PRO A 104 -29.25 16.25 -29.12
C PRO A 104 -30.64 15.62 -28.93
N ARG A 105 -30.74 14.51 -28.19
CA ARG A 105 -32.02 13.86 -27.86
C ARG A 105 -32.84 14.66 -26.84
N SER A 106 -32.17 15.32 -25.89
CA SER A 106 -32.83 16.21 -24.92
C SER A 106 -33.35 17.48 -25.58
N GLU A 107 -32.59 18.08 -26.50
CA GLU A 107 -32.99 19.31 -27.20
C GLU A 107 -34.16 19.03 -28.16
N SER A 108 -34.13 17.95 -28.96
CA SER A 108 -35.22 17.64 -29.88
C SER A 108 -36.53 17.28 -29.17
N VAL A 109 -36.45 16.51 -28.07
CA VAL A 109 -37.64 16.13 -27.29
C VAL A 109 -38.21 17.33 -26.53
N ALA A 110 -37.36 18.27 -26.08
CA ALA A 110 -37.82 19.50 -25.45
C ALA A 110 -38.57 20.41 -26.43
N ASP A 111 -38.08 20.54 -27.67
CA ASP A 111 -38.73 21.35 -28.71
C ASP A 111 -40.07 20.73 -29.17
N GLU A 112 -40.13 19.42 -29.35
CA GLU A 112 -41.38 18.70 -29.67
C GLU A 112 -42.42 18.85 -28.56
N PHE A 113 -42.01 18.68 -27.29
CA PHE A 113 -42.91 18.85 -26.14
C PHE A 113 -43.40 20.29 -25.99
N ALA A 114 -42.55 21.30 -26.27
CA ALA A 114 -42.94 22.70 -26.24
C ALA A 114 -44.00 23.02 -27.31
N ALA A 115 -43.85 22.49 -28.53
CA ALA A 115 -44.82 22.68 -29.60
C ALA A 115 -46.17 22.01 -29.30
N GLU A 116 -46.16 20.80 -28.75
CA GLU A 116 -47.39 20.12 -28.32
C GLU A 116 -48.09 20.88 -27.18
N TRP A 117 -47.33 21.43 -26.24
CA TRP A 117 -47.86 22.23 -25.13
C TRP A 117 -48.49 23.53 -25.61
N ASP A 118 -47.87 24.22 -26.57
CA ASP A 118 -48.42 25.45 -27.15
C ASP A 118 -49.72 25.20 -27.92
N GLU A 119 -49.82 24.08 -28.65
CA GLU A 119 -51.07 23.68 -29.33
C GLU A 119 -52.17 23.36 -28.31
N PHE A 120 -51.85 22.58 -27.27
CA PHE A 120 -52.80 22.24 -26.21
C PHE A 120 -53.32 23.49 -25.49
N MET A 121 -52.43 24.43 -25.14
CA MET A 121 -52.80 25.67 -24.48
C MET A 121 -53.68 26.56 -25.36
N ARG A 122 -53.45 26.57 -26.68
CA ARG A 122 -54.29 27.29 -27.64
C ARG A 122 -55.69 26.69 -27.69
N GLU A 123 -55.81 25.37 -27.81
CA GLU A 123 -57.11 24.68 -27.82
C GLU A 123 -57.89 24.90 -26.53
N MET A 124 -57.22 24.86 -25.38
CA MET A 124 -57.85 25.12 -24.08
C MET A 124 -58.36 26.56 -24.00
N ASN A 125 -57.56 27.53 -24.45
CA ASN A 125 -57.98 28.93 -24.44
C ASN A 125 -59.18 29.18 -25.37
N GLU A 126 -59.21 28.55 -26.55
CA GLU A 126 -60.36 28.61 -27.46
C GLU A 126 -61.63 28.02 -26.83
N LYS A 127 -61.51 26.89 -26.13
CA LYS A 127 -62.65 26.28 -25.41
C LYS A 127 -63.13 27.17 -24.28
N CYS A 128 -62.22 27.75 -23.48
CA CYS A 128 -62.57 28.72 -22.45
C CYS A 128 -63.32 29.93 -23.02
N GLN A 129 -62.80 30.52 -24.12
CA GLN A 129 -63.46 31.64 -24.78
C GLN A 129 -64.85 31.29 -25.31
N LYS A 130 -65.05 30.09 -25.86
CA LYS A 130 -66.38 29.63 -26.30
C LYS A 130 -67.35 29.53 -25.12
N VAL A 131 -66.92 28.94 -24.00
CA VAL A 131 -67.74 28.83 -22.79
C VAL A 131 -68.08 30.21 -22.24
N ASP A 132 -67.11 31.13 -22.18
CA ASP A 132 -67.34 32.50 -21.72
C ASP A 132 -68.30 33.25 -22.65
N ASN A 133 -68.18 33.07 -23.96
CA ASN A 133 -69.10 33.69 -24.92
C ASN A 133 -70.52 33.13 -24.77
N GLU A 134 -70.70 31.80 -24.70
CA GLU A 134 -72.01 31.20 -24.46
C GLU A 134 -72.61 31.63 -23.12
N TYR A 135 -71.79 31.74 -22.08
CA TYR A 135 -72.21 32.24 -20.78
C TYR A 135 -72.68 33.70 -20.88
N ASN A 136 -71.89 34.56 -21.54
CA ASN A 136 -72.23 35.97 -21.74
C ASN A 136 -73.48 36.16 -22.59
N GLU A 137 -73.67 35.36 -23.64
CA GLU A 137 -74.88 35.37 -24.47
C GLU A 137 -76.12 34.96 -23.65
N LYS A 138 -76.03 33.87 -22.88
CA LYS A 138 -77.13 33.44 -21.99
C LYS A 138 -77.41 34.47 -20.90
N MET A 139 -76.38 35.07 -20.31
CA MET A 139 -76.53 36.15 -19.32
C MET A 139 -77.19 37.39 -19.92
N LYS A 140 -76.85 37.74 -21.16
CA LYS A 140 -77.48 38.84 -21.89
C LYS A 140 -78.94 38.55 -22.18
N HIS A 141 -79.26 37.36 -22.72
CA HIS A 141 -80.64 36.93 -22.93
C HIS A 141 -81.45 36.95 -21.64
N LEU A 142 -80.89 36.43 -20.55
CA LEU A 142 -81.54 36.45 -19.23
C LEU A 142 -81.75 37.89 -18.72
N SER A 143 -80.77 38.77 -18.92
CA SER A 143 -80.88 40.20 -18.57
C SER A 143 -81.96 40.90 -19.39
N ASP A 144 -82.06 40.61 -20.69
CA ASP A 144 -83.06 41.16 -21.58
C ASP A 144 -84.47 40.69 -21.14
N ASP A 145 -84.66 39.38 -20.88
CA ASP A 145 -85.92 38.80 -20.38
C ASP A 145 -86.36 39.43 -19.04
N PHE A 146 -85.42 39.64 -18.10
CA PHE A 146 -85.72 40.29 -16.82
C PHE A 146 -86.02 41.79 -16.97
N SER A 147 -85.49 42.45 -17.99
CA SER A 147 -85.78 43.86 -18.27
C SER A 147 -87.18 44.07 -18.86
N GLU A 148 -87.65 43.12 -19.68
CA GLU A 148 -89.00 43.09 -20.22
C GLU A 148 -90.06 42.82 -19.14
N LEU A 149 -89.75 41.97 -18.15
CA LEU A 149 -90.62 41.68 -17.00
C LEU A 149 -90.78 42.84 -15.99
N LYS A 150 -89.95 43.89 -16.09
CA LYS A 150 -89.93 45.04 -15.17
C LYS A 150 -90.64 46.29 -15.74
N THR A 151 -91.28 46.17 -16.89
CA THR A 151 -92.13 47.20 -17.53
C THR A 151 -93.58 46.75 -17.54
#